data_AF-A0A2E5KSR7-F1
#
_entry.id   AF-A0A2E5KSR7-F1
#
_cell.length_a   1.000
_cell.length_b   1.000
_cell.length_c   1.000
_cell.angle_alpha   90.00
_cell.angle_beta   90.00
_cell.angle_gamma   90.00
#
_symmetry.space_group_name_H-M   'P 1'
#
loop_
_entity.id
_entity.type
_entity.pdbx_description
1 polymer ?
#
loop_
_entity_poly.entity_id
_entity_poly.type
_entity_poly.pdbx_seq_one_letter_code
_entity_poly.pdbx_strand_id
1 'polypeptide(L)'
;MGERDTIDIVPSTLSRGDFFGEMALVEDEPRSARAIAEDDVECAVFTQTEINESLAKSDLLTYVLQRLLTKRIRKSTLRGDIVKSRR
;
A
#
# COMPACT_ATOMS: atom_id res chain seq x y z
N MET A 1 -18.06 -14.02 28.00
CA MET A 1 -16.89 -14.01 27.11
C MET A 1 -17.01 -12.75 26.27
N GLY A 2 -16.31 -11.67 26.62
CA GLY A 2 -16.52 -10.36 26.01
C GLY A 2 -16.12 -10.37 24.53
N GLU A 3 -17.06 -9.99 23.67
CA GLU A 3 -16.83 -9.69 22.26
C GLU A 3 -15.81 -8.53 22.23
N ARG A 4 -14.57 -8.82 21.81
CA ARG A 4 -13.58 -7.77 21.61
C ARG A 4 -14.00 -7.01 20.37
N ASP A 5 -14.55 -5.82 20.55
CA ASP A 5 -14.76 -4.87 19.46
C ASP A 5 -13.42 -4.66 18.75
N THR A 6 -13.28 -5.24 17.56
CA THR A 6 -12.13 -5.00 16.69
C THR A 6 -12.30 -3.62 16.08
N ILE A 7 -11.50 -2.67 16.57
CA ILE A 7 -11.41 -1.33 15.98
C ILE A 7 -10.62 -1.46 14.68
N ASP A 8 -11.28 -1.23 13.56
CA ASP A 8 -10.61 -1.10 12.26
C ASP A 8 -9.96 0.28 12.19
N ILE A 9 -8.63 0.31 12.16
CA ILE A 9 -7.87 1.53 11.92
C ILE A 9 -7.71 1.67 10.41
N VAL A 10 -8.21 2.76 9.84
CA VAL A 10 -8.04 3.06 8.41
C VAL A 10 -6.80 3.93 8.26
N PRO A 11 -5.68 3.41 7.74
CA PRO A 11 -4.43 4.16 7.66
C PRO A 11 -4.52 5.29 6.63
N SER A 12 -5.31 5.09 5.58
CA SER A 12 -5.53 6.06 4.51
C SER A 12 -6.80 5.73 3.73
N THR A 13 -7.43 6.77 3.16
CA THR A 13 -8.45 6.65 2.11
C THR A 13 -7.81 7.05 0.80
N LEU A 14 -8.06 6.30 -0.28
CA LEU A 14 -7.39 6.46 -1.57
C LEU A 14 -8.36 6.99 -2.61
N SER A 15 -7.84 7.71 -3.59
CA SER A 15 -8.56 8.29 -4.71
C SER A 15 -7.91 7.91 -6.04
N ARG A 16 -8.58 8.25 -7.15
CA ARG A 16 -8.05 8.01 -8.51
C ARG A 16 -6.62 8.55 -8.65
N GLY A 17 -5.70 7.68 -9.07
CA GLY A 17 -4.29 8.00 -9.28
C GLY A 17 -3.38 7.58 -8.11
N ASP A 18 -3.96 7.20 -6.98
CA ASP A 18 -3.19 6.65 -5.85
C ASP A 18 -2.79 5.19 -6.10
N PHE A 19 -1.73 4.78 -5.39
CA PHE A 19 -1.21 3.42 -5.41
C PHE A 19 -1.34 2.80 -4.02
N PHE A 20 -1.49 1.48 -3.96
CA PHE A 20 -1.45 0.72 -2.72
C PHE A 20 -0.89 -0.69 -2.94
N GLY A 21 -0.45 -1.33 -1.87
CA GLY A 21 0.13 -2.68 -1.91
C GLY A 21 1.60 -2.71 -2.37
N GLU A 22 2.19 -1.56 -2.63
CA GLU A 22 3.60 -1.37 -2.96
C GLU A 22 4.51 -1.84 -1.82
N MET A 23 4.02 -1.78 -0.58
CA MET A 23 4.77 -2.23 0.59
C MET A 23 5.19 -3.70 0.49
N ALA A 24 4.29 -4.57 0.03
CA ALA A 24 4.61 -5.99 -0.10
C ALA A 24 5.75 -6.22 -1.12
N LEU A 25 5.81 -5.38 -2.15
CA LEU A 25 6.83 -5.43 -3.20
C LEU A 25 8.15 -4.77 -2.76
N VAL A 26 8.06 -3.76 -1.90
CA VAL A 26 9.20 -2.95 -1.45
C VAL A 26 9.89 -3.51 -0.19
N GLU A 27 9.16 -4.25 0.63
CA GLU A 27 9.71 -4.83 1.85
C GLU A 27 9.92 -6.34 1.72
N ASP A 28 9.39 -6.96 0.66
CA ASP A 28 9.37 -8.42 0.49
C ASP A 28 8.67 -9.11 1.68
N GLU A 29 7.59 -8.47 2.15
CA GLU A 29 6.80 -8.85 3.33
C GLU A 29 5.33 -9.05 2.93
N PRO A 30 4.53 -9.79 3.72
CA PRO A 30 3.09 -9.91 3.49
C PRO A 30 2.37 -8.55 3.49
N ARG A 31 1.17 -8.50 2.90
CA ARG A 31 0.34 -7.28 2.87
C ARG A 31 0.11 -6.76 4.29
N SER A 32 0.45 -5.48 4.51
CA SER A 32 0.36 -4.81 5.80
C SER A 32 -1.05 -4.42 6.21
N ALA A 33 -1.98 -4.31 5.25
CA ALA A 33 -3.38 -3.94 5.47
C ALA A 33 -4.30 -4.54 4.40
N ARG A 34 -5.60 -4.57 4.70
CA ARG A 34 -6.66 -4.83 3.71
C ARG A 34 -7.00 -3.53 2.98
N ALA A 35 -7.29 -3.65 1.69
CA ALA A 35 -7.93 -2.59 0.91
C ALA A 35 -9.37 -3.03 0.61
N ILE A 36 -10.33 -2.13 0.80
CA ILE A 36 -11.77 -2.37 0.57
C ILE A 36 -12.24 -1.24 -0.33
N ALA A 37 -12.96 -1.57 -1.40
CA ALA A 37 -13.58 -0.57 -2.26
C ALA A 37 -14.83 0.00 -1.56
N GLU A 38 -14.94 1.32 -1.49
CA GLU A 38 -16.12 2.00 -0.93
C GLU A 38 -17.25 2.13 -1.96
N ASP A 39 -16.90 2.09 -3.24
CA ASP A 39 -17.77 2.19 -4.41
C ASP A 39 -17.22 1.35 -5.59
N ASP A 40 -17.80 1.51 -6.78
CA ASP A 40 -17.35 0.84 -7.99
C ASP A 40 -15.98 1.40 -8.44
N VAL A 41 -14.94 0.57 -8.32
CA VAL A 41 -13.55 0.93 -8.64
C VAL A 41 -12.96 0.07 -9.76
N GLU A 42 -12.08 0.67 -10.55
CA GLU A 42 -11.23 -0.02 -11.52
C GLU A 42 -9.76 0.24 -11.17
N CYS A 43 -8.97 -0.84 -11.09
CA CYS A 43 -7.55 -0.77 -10.73
C CYS A 43 -6.69 -1.33 -11.86
N ALA A 44 -5.65 -0.58 -12.24
CA ALA A 44 -4.52 -1.15 -12.96
C ALA A 44 -3.68 -1.98 -11.99
N VAL A 45 -3.42 -3.23 -12.33
CA VAL A 45 -2.68 -4.17 -11.49
C VAL A 45 -1.28 -4.38 -12.06
N PHE A 46 -0.27 -4.24 -11.21
CA PHE A 46 1.12 -4.56 -11.53
C PHE A 46 1.58 -5.72 -10.65
N THR A 47 2.13 -6.75 -11.26
CA THR A 47 2.72 -7.89 -10.58
C THR A 47 4.15 -7.60 -10.14
N GLN A 48 4.65 -8.35 -9.16
CA GLN A 48 6.03 -8.27 -8.72
C GLN A 48 7.00 -8.56 -9.87
N THR A 49 6.67 -9.50 -10.76
CA THR A 49 7.45 -9.83 -11.95
C THR A 49 7.56 -8.64 -12.90
N GLU A 50 6.44 -8.02 -13.27
CA GLU A 50 6.43 -6.86 -14.18
C GLU A 50 7.23 -5.69 -13.61
N ILE A 51 7.11 -5.45 -12.30
CA ILE A 51 7.88 -4.39 -11.62
C ILE A 51 9.37 -4.73 -11.60
N ASN A 52 9.74 -5.97 -11.26
CA ASN A 52 11.15 -6.39 -11.24
C ASN A 52 11.79 -6.32 -12.64
N GLU A 53 11.09 -6.75 -13.68
CA GLU A 53 11.56 -6.65 -15.06
C GLU A 53 11.71 -5.21 -15.52
N SER A 54 10.78 -4.33 -15.14
CA SER A 54 10.88 -2.91 -15.44
C SER A 54 12.07 -2.28 -14.70
N LEU A 55 12.26 -2.62 -13.42
CA LEU A 55 13.35 -2.11 -12.59
C LEU A 55 14.73 -2.59 -13.09
N ALA A 56 14.83 -3.82 -13.58
CA ALA A 56 16.07 -4.36 -14.16
C ALA A 56 16.51 -3.63 -15.44
N LYS A 57 15.57 -2.96 -16.12
CA LYS A 57 15.84 -2.15 -17.34
C LYS A 57 16.16 -0.68 -17.03
N SER A 58 15.94 -0.24 -15.79
CA SER A 58 16.22 1.12 -15.33
C SER A 58 17.72 1.32 -15.04
N ASP A 59 18.21 2.56 -15.13
CA ASP A 59 19.56 2.85 -14.64
C ASP A 59 19.66 2.70 -13.11
N LEU A 60 20.88 2.42 -12.62
CA LEU A 60 21.14 2.12 -11.21
C LEU A 60 20.69 3.26 -10.27
N LEU A 61 20.81 4.51 -10.71
CA LEU A 61 20.42 5.68 -9.91
C LEU A 61 18.90 5.77 -9.76
N THR A 62 18.15 5.56 -10.84
CA THR A 62 16.67 5.52 -10.84
C THR A 62 16.18 4.41 -9.94
N TYR A 63 16.78 3.22 -10.04
CA TYR A 63 16.47 2.08 -9.19
C TYR A 63 16.65 2.39 -7.69
N VAL A 64 17.80 2.94 -7.32
CA VAL A 64 18.12 3.28 -5.91
C VAL A 64 17.20 4.41 -5.40
N LEU A 65 16.97 5.45 -6.20
CA LEU A 65 16.09 6.56 -5.81
C LEU A 65 14.65 6.11 -5.62
N GLN A 66 14.08 5.31 -6.52
CA GLN A 66 12.74 4.77 -6.34
C GLN A 66 12.64 3.95 -5.05
N ARG A 67 13.59 3.04 -4.78
CA ARG A 67 13.58 2.23 -3.56
C ARG A 67 13.70 3.07 -2.29
N LEU A 68 14.51 4.14 -2.30
CA LEU A 68 14.69 5.03 -1.16
C LEU A 68 13.48 5.95 -0.94
N LEU A 69 12.84 6.44 -2.01
CA LEU A 69 11.66 7.29 -1.92
C LEU A 69 10.44 6.51 -1.45
N THR A 70 10.21 5.29 -1.96
CA THR A 70 9.12 4.44 -1.46
C THR A 70 9.28 4.14 0.03
N LYS A 71 10.50 3.89 0.51
CA LYS A 71 10.79 3.73 1.94
C LYS A 71 10.51 4.99 2.78
N ARG A 72 10.69 6.20 2.22
CA ARG A 72 10.49 7.48 2.92
C ARG A 72 9.03 7.91 3.01
N ILE A 73 8.23 7.72 1.96
CA ILE A 73 6.78 8.03 1.95
C ILE A 73 6.05 7.24 3.05
N ARG A 74 6.54 6.05 3.39
CA ARG A 74 6.05 5.25 4.52
C ARG A 74 6.10 5.97 5.88
N LYS A 75 7.16 6.74 6.15
CA LYS A 75 7.36 7.34 7.48
C LYS A 75 6.37 8.48 7.77
N SER A 76 5.81 9.11 6.74
CA SER A 76 4.81 10.18 6.89
C SER A 76 3.36 9.68 6.89
N THR A 77 3.08 8.47 6.42
CA THR A 77 1.72 7.98 6.15
C THR A 77 1.09 7.22 7.33
N LEU A 78 1.82 6.99 8.43
CA LEU A 78 1.34 6.20 9.58
C LEU A 78 0.40 6.96 10.56
N ARG A 79 -0.36 7.95 10.09
CA ARG A 79 -1.38 8.64 10.89
C ARG A 79 -2.76 8.24 10.37
N GLY A 80 -3.25 7.11 10.87
CA GLY A 80 -4.58 6.59 10.49
C GLY A 80 -5.70 7.15 11.36
N ASP A 81 -6.89 7.21 10.78
CA ASP A 81 -8.11 7.60 11.48
C ASP A 81 -8.81 6.39 12.10
N ILE A 82 -9.49 6.61 13.23
CA ILE A 82 -10.32 5.60 13.87
C ILE A 82 -11.68 5.61 13.18
N VAL A 83 -12.03 4.54 12.48
CA VAL A 83 -13.35 4.35 11.88
C VAL A 83 -14.10 3.27 12.66
N LYS A 84 -15.38 3.50 12.95
CA LYS A 84 -16.21 2.49 13.61
C LYS A 84 -16.49 1.37 12.60
N SER A 85 -16.13 0.14 12.97
CA SER A 85 -16.33 -1.06 12.17
C SER A 85 -17.78 -1.19 11.71
N ARG A 86 -18.00 -1.23 10.39
CA ARG A 86 -19.32 -1.49 9.78
C ARG A 86 -19.29 -2.96 9.34
N ARG A 87 -20.05 -3.81 10.05
CA ARG A 87 -20.29 -5.20 9.64
C ARG A 87 -21.01 -5.25 8.30
#